data_AF-A0A7Y1VF96-F1
#
_entry.id   AF-A0A7Y1VF96-F1
#
_cell.length_a   1.000
_cell.length_b   1.000
_cell.length_c   1.000
_cell.angle_alpha   90.00
_cell.angle_beta   90.00
_cell.angle_gamma   90.00
#
_symmetry.space_group_name_H-M   'P 1'
#
loop_
_entity.id
_entity.type
_entity.pdbx_description
1 polymer ?
#
loop_
_entity_poly.entity_id
_entity_poly.type
_entity_poly.pdbx_seq_one_letter_code
_entity_poly.pdbx_strand_id
1 'polypeptide(L)'
;MVLVGEQTGLIRELETASLVLDLSGKVLPGSERGLLGIAFLETRMFVNYTDENGDTVIAEYPDRDASADQERILIRIDQPASNHNGGGIEIGPDGLLWVGMGDGGRSDDVFRNGQDPTSVLGAMLRFDVSTPGLAVAAGGFSGGLQEIWAIGLRNPWRFTFDDGLLIVADVGQNRIEEVSIVASTETDLNFGWPLLEGSDCFDSCETDGLVLPALEYDHGEGCSITGGVVYRGSAIPDLVGSYLYSDYCAGWIRAAQLGPDGTLTDDRELFAGVGRVTSFGRDAMGEVLITDHAGSVFRLGARTNS
;
A
#
# COMPACT_ATOMS: atom_id res chain seq x y z
N MET A 1 -16.89 11.05 7.36
CA MET A 1 -16.13 11.72 6.29
C MET A 1 -15.18 10.71 5.73
N VAL A 2 -15.36 10.37 4.46
CA VAL A 2 -14.44 9.53 3.70
C VAL A 2 -13.83 10.40 2.62
N LEU A 3 -12.50 10.40 2.51
CA LEU A 3 -11.81 11.09 1.43
C LEU A 3 -11.40 10.10 0.34
N VAL A 4 -11.46 10.55 -0.92
CA VAL A 4 -11.00 9.81 -2.09
C VAL A 4 -9.96 10.66 -2.81
N GLY A 5 -8.80 10.07 -3.05
CA GLY A 5 -7.77 10.64 -3.90
C GLY A 5 -7.97 10.21 -5.35
N GLU A 6 -7.89 11.17 -6.26
CA GLU A 6 -7.82 10.96 -7.70
C GLU A 6 -6.35 11.04 -8.12
N GLN A 7 -5.90 10.13 -8.99
CA GLN A 7 -4.50 10.07 -9.46
C GLN A 7 -3.99 11.42 -10.01
N THR A 8 -4.89 12.24 -10.55
CA THR A 8 -4.63 13.60 -11.06
C THR A 8 -4.36 14.65 -9.98
N GLY A 9 -4.32 14.27 -8.70
CA GLY A 9 -3.96 15.15 -7.59
C GLY A 9 -5.13 15.78 -6.85
N LEU A 10 -6.37 15.36 -7.13
CA LEU A 10 -7.54 15.90 -6.42
C LEU A 10 -7.87 15.01 -5.22
N ILE A 11 -8.17 15.61 -4.08
CA ILE A 11 -8.72 14.91 -2.91
C ILE A 11 -10.12 15.45 -2.67
N ARG A 12 -11.11 14.56 -2.64
CA ARG A 12 -12.51 14.92 -2.45
C ARG A 12 -13.13 14.18 -1.28
N GLU A 13 -14.12 14.82 -0.67
CA GLU A 13 -15.02 14.16 0.26
C GLU A 13 -16.07 13.36 -0.53
N LEU A 14 -16.20 12.07 -0.23
CA LEU A 14 -16.95 11.12 -1.07
C LEU A 14 -18.45 11.43 -1.12
N GLU A 15 -19.07 11.78 0.01
CA GLU A 15 -20.53 11.90 0.14
C GLU A 15 -21.06 13.19 -0.51
N THR A 16 -20.28 14.26 -0.46
CA THR A 16 -20.62 15.59 -0.97
C THR A 16 -19.94 15.93 -2.29
N ALA A 17 -18.96 15.12 -2.72
CA ALA A 17 -18.05 15.39 -3.85
C ALA A 17 -17.28 16.72 -3.72
N SER A 18 -17.23 17.31 -2.52
CA SER A 18 -16.55 18.57 -2.27
C SER A 18 -15.03 18.40 -2.39
N LEU A 19 -14.38 19.39 -3.00
CA LEU A 19 -12.91 19.42 -3.12
C LEU A 19 -12.31 19.78 -1.76
N VAL A 20 -11.41 18.92 -1.27
CA VAL A 20 -10.69 19.10 0.00
C VAL A 20 -9.28 19.63 -0.24
N LEU A 21 -8.59 19.11 -1.25
CA LEU A 21 -7.25 19.55 -1.64
C LEU A 21 -7.04 19.37 -3.14
N ASP A 22 -6.38 20.33 -3.78
CA ASP A 22 -6.01 20.29 -5.19
C ASP A 22 -4.49 20.36 -5.34
N LEU A 23 -3.89 19.24 -5.73
CA LEU A 23 -2.47 19.08 -6.03
C LEU A 23 -2.24 18.90 -7.54
N SER A 24 -3.22 19.18 -8.41
CA SER A 24 -3.08 18.90 -9.85
C SER A 24 -1.94 19.67 -10.52
N GLY A 25 -1.53 20.79 -9.93
CA GLY A 25 -0.36 21.59 -10.36
C GLY A 25 0.97 21.16 -9.73
N LYS A 26 1.01 20.07 -8.97
CA LYS A 26 2.20 19.53 -8.28
C LYS A 26 2.51 18.09 -8.64
N VAL A 27 1.52 17.33 -9.11
CA VAL A 27 1.66 15.89 -9.39
C VAL A 27 1.90 15.61 -10.88
N LEU A 28 2.62 14.54 -11.17
CA LEU A 28 2.75 13.96 -12.51
C LEU A 28 1.89 12.69 -12.63
N PRO A 29 0.65 12.75 -13.15
CA PRO A 29 -0.21 11.58 -13.22
C PRO A 29 0.15 10.65 -14.38
N GLY A 30 -0.19 9.37 -14.21
CA GLY A 30 -0.21 8.37 -15.28
C GLY A 30 0.72 7.18 -15.02
N SER A 31 0.36 6.03 -15.57
CA SER A 31 0.95 4.74 -15.15
C SER A 31 0.79 4.57 -13.64
N GLU A 32 1.88 4.36 -12.90
CA GLU A 32 1.91 4.20 -11.43
C GLU A 32 2.23 5.51 -10.70
N ARG A 33 2.16 6.64 -11.41
CA ARG A 33 2.47 7.98 -10.89
C ARG A 33 1.20 8.80 -10.67
N GLY A 34 1.30 9.82 -9.83
CA GLY A 34 0.22 10.74 -9.47
C GLY A 34 0.10 10.88 -7.96
N LEU A 35 -1.10 11.18 -7.47
CA LEU A 35 -1.45 10.98 -6.07
C LEU A 35 -1.74 9.50 -5.81
N LEU A 36 -1.00 8.88 -4.89
CA LEU A 36 -1.01 7.43 -4.68
C LEU A 36 -1.58 7.03 -3.31
N GLY A 37 -1.32 7.82 -2.27
CA GLY A 37 -1.69 7.46 -0.91
C GLY A 37 -2.09 8.65 -0.05
N ILE A 38 -3.00 8.40 0.90
CA ILE A 38 -3.45 9.38 1.90
C ILE A 38 -3.53 8.67 3.26
N ALA A 39 -2.95 9.28 4.29
CA ALA A 39 -3.07 8.83 5.68
C ALA A 39 -3.45 10.00 6.59
N PHE A 40 -3.97 9.71 7.78
CA PHE A 40 -4.42 10.73 8.73
C PHE A 40 -3.88 10.47 10.13
N LEU A 41 -3.44 11.54 10.80
CA LEU A 41 -3.11 11.55 12.23
C LEU A 41 -3.71 12.80 12.86
N GLU A 42 -4.70 12.61 13.73
CA GLU A 42 -5.41 13.71 14.38
C GLU A 42 -5.98 14.72 13.36
N THR A 43 -5.49 15.95 13.33
CA THR A 43 -5.92 17.02 12.39
C THR A 43 -4.93 17.21 11.23
N ARG A 44 -4.17 16.16 10.90
CA ARG A 44 -3.14 16.18 9.86
C ARG A 44 -3.40 15.08 8.84
N MET A 45 -3.18 15.43 7.59
CA MET A 45 -3.24 14.54 6.44
C MET A 45 -1.85 14.41 5.84
N PHE A 46 -1.42 13.18 5.59
CA PHE A 46 -0.18 12.86 4.89
C PHE A 46 -0.52 12.35 3.51
N VAL A 47 0.20 12.79 2.50
CA VAL A 47 0.02 12.36 1.11
C VAL A 47 1.31 11.76 0.58
N ASN A 48 1.17 10.71 -0.22
CA ASN A 48 2.23 10.13 -1.05
C ASN A 48 1.87 10.40 -2.51
N TYR A 49 2.70 11.18 -3.21
CA TYR A 49 2.50 11.49 -4.62
C TYR A 49 3.84 11.55 -5.37
N THR A 50 3.81 11.47 -6.70
CA THR A 50 4.97 11.73 -7.55
C THR A 50 4.92 13.15 -8.12
N ASP A 51 5.97 13.94 -7.93
CA ASP A 51 6.02 15.33 -8.39
C ASP A 51 6.26 15.45 -9.91
N GLU A 52 6.30 16.69 -10.43
CA GLU A 52 6.49 16.96 -11.86
C GLU A 52 7.82 16.41 -12.43
N ASN A 53 8.82 16.12 -11.60
CA ASN A 53 10.07 15.47 -12.01
C ASN A 53 9.95 13.94 -12.04
N GLY A 54 8.89 13.39 -11.45
CA GLY A 54 8.67 11.96 -11.26
C GLY A 54 9.12 11.44 -9.90
N ASP A 55 9.68 12.29 -9.03
CA ASP A 55 10.16 11.91 -7.69
C ASP A 55 8.99 11.65 -6.74
N THR A 56 9.12 10.68 -5.85
CA THR A 56 8.13 10.49 -4.79
C THR A 56 8.28 11.57 -3.73
N VAL A 57 7.17 12.16 -3.31
CA VAL A 57 7.09 13.15 -2.24
C VAL A 57 6.10 12.67 -1.19
N ILE A 58 6.57 12.66 0.06
CA ILE A 58 5.71 12.52 1.23
C ILE A 58 5.55 13.91 1.86
N ALA A 59 4.32 14.38 1.96
CA ALA A 59 4.01 15.70 2.48
C ALA A 59 2.88 15.69 3.51
N GLU A 60 2.94 16.63 4.45
CA GLU A 60 1.92 16.90 5.46
C GLU A 60 1.09 18.14 5.07
N TYR A 61 -0.22 18.04 5.30
CA TYR A 61 -1.22 19.09 5.17
C TYR A 61 -2.17 19.07 6.39
N PRO A 62 -2.91 20.16 6.66
CA PRO A 62 -4.10 20.09 7.51
C PRO A 62 -5.12 19.07 6.95
N ASP A 63 -5.90 18.41 7.80
CA ASP A 63 -6.95 17.46 7.36
C ASP A 63 -8.22 18.16 6.84
N ARG A 64 -8.35 19.46 7.09
CA ARG A 64 -9.51 20.30 6.72
C ARG A 64 -9.04 21.66 6.25
N ASP A 65 -9.82 22.25 5.35
CA ASP A 65 -9.55 23.55 4.74
C ASP A 65 -8.11 23.64 4.17
N ALA A 66 -7.61 22.51 3.67
CA ALA A 66 -6.25 22.37 3.17
C ALA A 66 -6.08 23.09 1.84
N SER A 67 -4.91 23.68 1.64
CA SER A 67 -4.52 24.28 0.37
C SER A 67 -3.11 23.91 -0.03
N ALA A 68 -2.83 23.91 -1.33
CA ALA A 68 -1.56 23.47 -1.89
C ALA A 68 -0.34 24.29 -1.42
N ASP A 69 -0.53 25.52 -0.92
CA ASP A 69 0.51 26.39 -0.38
C ASP A 69 0.89 26.07 1.08
N GLN A 70 0.11 25.24 1.76
CA GLN A 70 0.39 24.78 3.13
C GLN A 70 1.28 23.53 3.18
N GLU A 71 1.78 23.10 2.04
CA GLU A 71 2.60 21.90 1.90
C GLU A 71 3.83 21.92 2.82
N ARG A 72 3.96 20.86 3.62
CA ARG A 72 5.18 20.56 4.37
C ARG A 72 5.77 19.26 3.88
N ILE A 73 6.78 19.36 3.02
CA ILE A 73 7.51 18.20 2.51
C ILE A 73 8.28 17.57 3.67
N LEU A 74 8.01 16.29 3.92
CA LEU A 74 8.71 15.49 4.92
C LEU A 74 9.92 14.80 4.31
N ILE A 75 9.75 14.21 3.13
CA ILE A 75 10.82 13.57 2.37
C ILE A 75 10.52 13.64 0.87
N ARG A 76 11.56 13.77 0.06
CA ARG A 76 11.54 13.58 -1.39
C ARG A 76 12.53 12.47 -1.75
N ILE A 77 12.11 11.55 -2.60
CA ILE A 77 12.85 10.35 -2.98
C ILE A 77 12.97 10.33 -4.51
N ASP A 78 14.21 10.28 -5.00
CA ASP A 78 14.51 10.16 -6.43
C ASP A 78 13.97 8.82 -6.98
N GLN A 79 13.30 8.88 -8.14
CA GLN A 79 12.70 7.71 -8.79
C GLN A 79 13.42 7.41 -10.11
N PRO A 80 14.18 6.30 -10.22
CA PRO A 80 14.99 6.04 -11.41
C PRO A 80 14.17 5.57 -12.63
N ALA A 81 12.90 5.23 -12.44
CA ALA A 81 11.93 4.99 -13.50
C ALA A 81 10.51 5.46 -13.14
N SER A 82 9.60 5.42 -14.12
CA SER A 82 8.22 5.91 -13.98
C SER A 82 7.23 4.89 -13.41
N ASN A 83 7.73 3.75 -12.91
CA ASN A 83 6.95 2.65 -12.37
C ASN A 83 7.66 2.07 -11.14
N HIS A 84 6.95 1.23 -10.40
CA HIS A 84 7.30 0.73 -9.07
C HIS A 84 7.52 1.85 -8.06
N ASN A 85 6.58 2.79 -8.04
CA ASN A 85 6.63 3.92 -7.12
C ASN A 85 6.12 3.54 -5.72
N GLY A 86 5.59 2.32 -5.53
CA GLY A 86 4.81 1.96 -4.35
C GLY A 86 3.57 2.84 -4.28
N GLY A 87 3.35 3.46 -3.12
CA GLY A 87 2.26 4.44 -2.96
C GLY A 87 1.49 4.28 -1.65
N GLY A 88 1.54 3.09 -1.06
CA GLY A 88 0.97 2.82 0.26
C GLY A 88 1.55 3.77 1.31
N ILE A 89 0.65 4.34 2.13
CA ILE A 89 0.98 5.17 3.28
C ILE A 89 -0.10 4.96 4.34
N GLU A 90 0.29 4.66 5.58
CA GLU A 90 -0.64 4.51 6.70
C GLU A 90 0.02 4.98 8.01
N ILE A 91 -0.80 5.37 8.98
CA ILE A 91 -0.34 5.51 10.37
C ILE A 91 -0.47 4.14 11.03
N GLY A 92 0.64 3.60 11.49
CA GLY A 92 0.70 2.31 12.16
C GLY A 92 0.08 2.34 13.57
N PRO A 93 -0.15 1.17 14.19
CA PRO A 93 -0.64 1.08 15.56
C PRO A 93 0.33 1.66 16.61
N ASP A 94 1.59 1.86 16.22
CA ASP A 94 2.64 2.54 16.98
C ASP A 94 2.58 4.08 16.89
N GLY A 95 1.67 4.62 16.06
CA GLY A 95 1.55 6.06 15.81
C GLY A 95 2.59 6.61 14.85
N LEU A 96 3.42 5.75 14.23
CA LEU A 96 4.41 6.15 13.23
C LEU A 96 3.78 6.20 11.84
N LEU A 97 4.36 7.00 10.96
CA LEU A 97 4.04 7.01 9.53
C LEU A 97 4.81 5.90 8.83
N TRP A 98 4.09 4.98 8.20
CA TRP A 98 4.65 3.91 7.38
C TRP A 98 4.48 4.24 5.91
N VAL A 99 5.49 3.93 5.10
CA VAL A 99 5.48 4.17 3.65
C VAL A 99 6.06 2.95 2.94
N GLY A 100 5.34 2.43 1.95
CA GLY A 100 5.82 1.36 1.06
C GLY A 100 6.45 1.95 -0.19
N MET A 101 7.70 1.56 -0.46
CA MET A 101 8.47 2.04 -1.61
C MET A 101 8.84 0.87 -2.51
N GLY A 102 8.48 0.95 -3.80
CA GLY A 102 8.98 0.00 -4.79
C GLY A 102 10.45 0.19 -5.09
N ASP A 103 11.03 -0.77 -5.82
CA ASP A 103 12.46 -0.87 -6.16
C ASP A 103 12.93 0.19 -7.17
N GLY A 104 12.04 1.10 -7.59
CA GLY A 104 12.34 2.16 -8.55
C GLY A 104 12.18 1.76 -10.02
N GLY A 105 11.66 0.56 -10.31
CA GLY A 105 11.07 0.24 -11.60
C GLY A 105 11.93 -0.59 -12.54
N ARG A 106 11.45 -0.73 -13.77
CA ARG A 106 11.97 -1.64 -14.82
C ARG A 106 11.87 -3.11 -14.41
N SER A 107 12.69 -3.96 -15.03
CA SER A 107 12.71 -5.40 -14.79
C SER A 107 14.01 -5.82 -14.11
N ASP A 108 13.92 -6.95 -13.41
CA ASP A 108 15.03 -7.71 -12.83
C ASP A 108 15.89 -6.89 -11.85
N ASP A 109 15.25 -5.97 -11.11
CA ASP A 109 15.90 -5.06 -10.15
C ASP A 109 17.19 -4.45 -10.71
N VAL A 110 17.10 -3.88 -11.92
CA VAL A 110 18.28 -3.35 -12.64
C VAL A 110 19.01 -2.25 -11.85
N PHE A 111 18.32 -1.60 -10.92
CA PHE A 111 18.86 -0.59 -10.02
C PHE A 111 19.42 -1.16 -8.72
N ARG A 112 19.18 -2.45 -8.44
CA ARG A 112 19.70 -3.23 -7.30
C ARG A 112 19.25 -2.69 -5.96
N ASN A 113 18.01 -2.21 -5.89
CA ASN A 113 17.47 -1.62 -4.67
C ASN A 113 16.89 -2.67 -3.74
N GLY A 114 16.35 -3.78 -4.26
CA GLY A 114 15.61 -4.77 -3.45
C GLY A 114 16.43 -5.33 -2.28
N GLN A 115 17.74 -5.49 -2.46
CA GLN A 115 18.64 -6.04 -1.43
C GLN A 115 19.65 -5.02 -0.88
N ASP A 116 19.49 -3.72 -1.21
CA ASP A 116 20.40 -2.68 -0.74
C ASP A 116 19.84 -1.97 0.51
N PRO A 117 20.36 -2.26 1.71
CA PRO A 117 19.88 -1.61 2.94
C PRO A 117 20.29 -0.13 3.01
N THR A 118 21.05 0.39 2.05
CA THR A 118 21.41 1.80 1.95
C THR A 118 20.53 2.59 0.99
N SER A 119 19.53 1.94 0.37
CA SER A 119 18.52 2.55 -0.49
C SER A 119 17.15 2.53 0.17
N VAL A 120 16.40 3.63 0.07
CA VAL A 120 15.01 3.71 0.56
C VAL A 120 14.00 3.12 -0.42
N LEU A 121 14.45 2.65 -1.59
CA LEU A 121 13.65 1.95 -2.59
C LEU A 121 13.65 0.44 -2.31
N GLY A 122 12.58 -0.25 -2.69
CA GLY A 122 12.41 -1.68 -2.44
C GLY A 122 12.25 -2.02 -0.96
N ALA A 123 11.63 -1.12 -0.20
CA ALA A 123 11.67 -1.11 1.26
C ALA A 123 10.35 -0.64 1.89
N MET A 124 10.12 -1.06 3.13
CA MET A 124 9.16 -0.43 4.05
C MET A 124 9.89 0.59 4.90
N LEU A 125 9.39 1.83 4.90
CA LEU A 125 9.95 2.94 5.66
C LEU A 125 9.07 3.30 6.87
N ARG A 126 9.69 3.83 7.92
CA ARG A 126 9.01 4.34 9.12
C ARG A 126 9.55 5.68 9.58
N PHE A 127 8.63 6.56 9.95
CA PHE A 127 8.94 7.89 10.45
C PHE A 127 8.10 8.26 11.68
N ASP A 128 8.74 8.80 12.70
CA ASP A 128 8.06 9.55 13.75
C ASP A 128 7.68 10.92 13.21
N VAL A 129 6.36 11.15 13.15
CA VAL A 129 5.73 12.40 12.72
C VAL A 129 4.97 13.06 13.87
N SER A 130 5.34 12.81 15.13
CA SER A 130 4.72 13.45 16.30
C SER A 130 4.86 14.97 16.30
N THR A 131 5.90 15.49 15.63
CA THR A 131 6.12 16.93 15.45
C THR A 131 5.65 17.37 14.07
N PRO A 132 4.69 18.32 13.95
CA PRO A 132 4.20 18.79 12.65
C PRO A 132 5.31 19.31 11.73
N GLY A 133 5.31 18.86 10.48
CA GLY A 133 6.30 19.23 9.47
C GLY A 133 7.69 18.62 9.65
N LEU A 134 7.85 17.67 10.58
CA LEU A 134 9.10 16.95 10.79
C LEU A 134 8.84 15.44 10.75
N ALA A 135 9.59 14.75 9.90
CA ALA A 135 9.69 13.29 9.92
C ALA A 135 11.06 12.92 10.48
N VAL A 136 11.08 12.19 11.59
CA VAL A 136 12.30 11.61 12.16
C VAL A 136 12.33 10.13 11.83
N ALA A 137 13.43 9.66 11.25
CA ALA A 137 13.62 8.25 10.94
C ALA A 137 13.36 7.37 12.18
N ALA A 138 12.45 6.39 12.05
CA ALA A 138 12.04 5.48 13.11
C ALA A 138 12.06 4.01 12.63
N GLY A 139 12.77 3.75 11.55
CA GLY A 139 13.22 2.41 11.18
C GLY A 139 14.34 1.94 12.10
N GLY A 140 15.15 1.04 11.60
CA GLY A 140 16.21 0.42 12.40
C GLY A 140 16.77 -0.85 11.77
N PHE A 141 16.67 -1.00 10.45
CA PHE A 141 17.26 -2.12 9.75
C PHE A 141 18.78 -2.14 9.95
N SER A 142 19.28 -3.26 10.44
CA SER A 142 20.66 -3.44 10.86
C SER A 142 21.61 -3.27 9.69
N GLY A 143 22.50 -2.28 9.80
CA GLY A 143 23.45 -1.95 8.74
C GLY A 143 22.86 -1.14 7.58
N GLY A 144 21.59 -0.69 7.70
CA GLY A 144 20.91 0.15 6.72
C GLY A 144 20.66 1.59 7.15
N LEU A 145 19.89 2.31 6.33
CA LEU A 145 19.38 3.65 6.66
C LEU A 145 18.38 3.57 7.83
N GLN A 146 18.33 4.63 8.64
CA GLN A 146 17.51 4.65 9.85
C GLN A 146 16.01 4.69 9.54
N GLU A 147 15.62 5.08 8.33
CA GLU A 147 14.23 5.14 7.87
C GLU A 147 13.71 3.74 7.52
N ILE A 148 14.60 2.80 7.18
CA ILE A 148 14.25 1.48 6.67
C ILE A 148 13.88 0.57 7.84
N TRP A 149 12.71 -0.05 7.72
CA TRP A 149 12.24 -1.10 8.63
C TRP A 149 12.46 -2.50 8.05
N ALA A 150 12.21 -2.66 6.75
CA ALA A 150 12.43 -3.91 6.02
C ALA A 150 12.82 -3.64 4.57
N ILE A 151 13.49 -4.60 3.95
CA ILE A 151 13.94 -4.58 2.54
C ILE A 151 13.34 -5.76 1.77
N GLY A 152 13.68 -5.89 0.48
CA GLY A 152 13.34 -7.06 -0.31
C GLY A 152 11.97 -6.99 -0.94
N LEU A 153 11.47 -5.78 -1.22
CA LEU A 153 10.17 -5.58 -1.88
C LEU A 153 10.36 -5.07 -3.31
N ARG A 154 9.42 -5.42 -4.19
CA ARG A 154 9.42 -5.00 -5.59
C ARG A 154 8.60 -3.75 -5.82
N ASN A 155 7.32 -3.79 -5.52
CA ASN A 155 6.36 -2.70 -5.66
C ASN A 155 5.20 -2.89 -4.67
N PRO A 156 5.41 -2.62 -3.37
CA PRO A 156 4.41 -2.78 -2.32
C PRO A 156 3.30 -1.73 -2.49
N TRP A 157 2.33 -2.07 -3.36
CA TRP A 157 1.30 -1.14 -3.83
C TRP A 157 0.39 -0.71 -2.69
N ARG A 158 -0.05 -1.68 -1.87
CA ARG A 158 -0.85 -1.46 -0.66
C ARG A 158 -0.38 -2.33 0.47
N PHE A 159 -0.43 -1.76 1.66
CA PHE A 159 -0.34 -2.50 2.90
C PHE A 159 -1.40 -1.97 3.86
N THR A 160 -1.68 -2.73 4.90
CA THR A 160 -2.55 -2.27 5.99
C THR A 160 -2.16 -2.91 7.32
N PHE A 161 -2.65 -2.33 8.41
CA PHE A 161 -2.55 -2.91 9.74
C PHE A 161 -3.86 -3.50 10.22
N ASP A 162 -3.74 -4.58 10.99
CA ASP A 162 -4.85 -5.19 11.70
C ASP A 162 -4.33 -6.04 12.89
N ASP A 163 -4.83 -5.80 14.10
CA ASP A 163 -4.48 -6.52 15.33
C ASP A 163 -2.97 -6.74 15.59
N GLY A 164 -2.13 -5.76 15.20
CA GLY A 164 -0.66 -5.81 15.38
C GLY A 164 0.10 -6.51 14.25
N LEU A 165 -0.61 -6.99 13.24
CA LEU A 165 -0.03 -7.50 12.00
C LEU A 165 0.11 -6.38 10.97
N LEU A 166 1.20 -6.43 10.21
CA LEU A 166 1.38 -5.72 8.96
C LEU A 166 1.10 -6.70 7.81
N ILE A 167 0.20 -6.32 6.90
CA ILE A 167 -0.17 -7.09 5.71
C ILE A 167 0.28 -6.31 4.50
N VAL A 168 1.23 -6.82 3.72
CA VAL A 168 1.84 -6.14 2.57
C VAL A 168 1.48 -6.90 1.30
N ALA A 169 0.80 -6.25 0.36
CA ALA A 169 0.60 -6.78 -0.99
C ALA A 169 1.68 -6.20 -1.90
N ASP A 170 2.53 -7.08 -2.43
CA ASP A 170 3.66 -6.73 -3.27
C ASP A 170 3.43 -7.22 -4.70
N VAL A 171 3.53 -6.31 -5.67
CA VAL A 171 3.24 -6.62 -7.07
C VAL A 171 4.39 -7.39 -7.70
N GLY A 172 4.07 -8.57 -8.22
CA GLY A 172 4.97 -9.47 -8.93
C GLY A 172 5.52 -8.91 -10.24
N GLN A 173 6.58 -9.53 -10.75
CA GLN A 173 7.13 -9.16 -12.04
C GLN A 173 6.40 -9.81 -13.22
N ASN A 174 6.45 -11.13 -13.29
CA ASN A 174 5.99 -11.92 -14.44
C ASN A 174 5.35 -13.26 -14.04
N ARG A 175 5.56 -13.73 -12.80
CA ARG A 175 5.24 -15.09 -12.40
C ARG A 175 4.16 -15.10 -11.33
N ILE A 176 4.39 -14.41 -10.22
CA ILE A 176 3.64 -14.58 -8.99
C ILE A 176 3.35 -13.22 -8.36
N GLU A 177 2.09 -13.03 -7.99
CA GLU A 177 1.62 -11.96 -7.13
C GLU A 177 1.55 -12.44 -5.68
N GLU A 178 1.83 -11.56 -4.70
CA GLU A 178 1.99 -12.02 -3.31
C GLU A 178 1.42 -11.07 -2.23
N VAL A 179 1.10 -11.68 -1.08
CA VAL A 179 0.82 -10.99 0.18
C VAL A 179 1.67 -11.61 1.28
N SER A 180 2.47 -10.78 1.94
CA SER A 180 3.25 -11.16 3.11
C SER A 180 2.64 -10.59 4.39
N ILE A 181 2.60 -11.39 5.46
CA ILE A 181 2.00 -11.01 6.75
C ILE A 181 2.97 -11.30 7.87
N VAL A 182 3.29 -10.25 8.65
CA VAL A 182 4.27 -10.29 9.73
C VAL A 182 3.80 -9.47 10.91
N ALA A 183 4.32 -9.69 12.11
CA ALA A 183 4.03 -8.81 13.22
C ALA A 183 4.74 -7.46 13.00
N SER A 184 4.02 -6.34 13.19
CA SER A 184 4.59 -5.00 12.96
C SER A 184 5.73 -4.64 13.93
N THR A 185 5.90 -5.43 14.98
CA THR A 185 6.98 -5.33 15.97
C THR A 185 8.24 -6.08 15.60
N GLU A 186 8.21 -6.90 14.55
CA GLU A 186 9.41 -7.56 14.03
C GLU A 186 10.40 -6.52 13.46
N THR A 187 11.65 -6.94 13.26
CA THR A 187 12.72 -6.08 12.75
C THR A 187 13.61 -6.87 11.80
N ASP A 188 14.39 -6.16 10.99
CA ASP A 188 15.42 -6.73 10.12
C ASP A 188 14.86 -7.74 9.10
N LEU A 189 13.62 -7.50 8.64
CA LEU A 189 12.94 -8.38 7.69
C LEU A 189 13.42 -8.15 6.25
N ASN A 190 13.51 -9.24 5.50
CA ASN A 190 13.82 -9.25 4.08
C ASN A 190 12.74 -10.05 3.35
N PHE A 191 11.95 -9.38 2.52
CA PHE A 191 10.85 -9.99 1.74
C PHE A 191 11.34 -10.71 0.47
N GLY A 192 12.65 -10.72 0.22
CA GLY A 192 13.26 -11.64 -0.74
C GLY A 192 13.42 -11.14 -2.16
N TRP A 193 12.76 -10.07 -2.62
CA TRP A 193 12.99 -9.52 -3.96
C TRP A 193 14.42 -8.96 -4.12
N PRO A 194 15.17 -9.24 -5.21
CA PRO A 194 14.80 -10.04 -6.39
C PRO A 194 15.36 -11.47 -6.34
N LEU A 195 15.65 -12.03 -5.16
CA LEU A 195 16.05 -13.43 -5.00
C LEU A 195 14.88 -14.37 -5.29
N LEU A 196 13.71 -13.97 -4.79
CA LEU A 196 12.41 -14.63 -4.93
C LEU A 196 11.41 -13.74 -5.68
N GLU A 197 10.43 -14.37 -6.30
CA GLU A 197 9.14 -13.78 -6.70
C GLU A 197 8.05 -14.72 -6.18
N GLY A 198 7.31 -14.31 -5.15
CA GLY A 198 6.55 -15.25 -4.33
C GLY A 198 7.48 -16.19 -3.55
N SER A 199 7.13 -17.46 -3.53
CA SER A 199 7.97 -18.54 -3.01
C SER A 199 8.97 -19.12 -4.03
N ASP A 200 8.95 -18.63 -5.27
CA ASP A 200 9.79 -19.13 -6.37
C ASP A 200 11.12 -18.37 -6.48
N CYS A 201 12.25 -19.08 -6.40
CA CYS A 201 13.55 -18.47 -6.71
C CYS A 201 13.70 -18.18 -8.21
N PHE A 202 14.34 -17.06 -8.55
CA PHE A 202 14.75 -16.78 -9.94
C PHE A 202 15.87 -17.71 -10.43
N ASP A 203 16.85 -17.96 -9.56
CA ASP A 203 17.97 -18.90 -9.74
C ASP A 203 17.99 -19.89 -8.56
N SER A 204 19.11 -20.58 -8.29
CA SER A 204 19.25 -21.26 -6.99
C SER A 204 19.46 -20.22 -5.89
N CYS A 205 18.50 -20.07 -4.98
CA CYS A 205 18.55 -19.12 -3.87
C CYS A 205 18.36 -19.81 -2.50
N GLU A 206 18.93 -19.22 -1.45
CA GLU A 206 18.71 -19.64 -0.06
C GLU A 206 17.56 -18.83 0.52
N THR A 207 16.55 -19.49 1.08
CA THR A 207 15.36 -18.84 1.64
C THR A 207 15.46 -18.61 3.14
N ASP A 208 16.52 -19.10 3.78
CA ASP A 208 16.73 -18.94 5.22
C ASP A 208 16.83 -17.45 5.59
N GLY A 209 15.94 -17.00 6.47
CA GLY A 209 15.86 -15.60 6.91
C GLY A 209 15.06 -14.67 6.00
N LEU A 210 14.45 -15.20 4.93
CA LEU A 210 13.50 -14.45 4.11
C LEU A 210 12.08 -14.61 4.64
N VAL A 211 11.27 -13.56 4.48
CA VAL A 211 9.82 -13.61 4.70
C VAL A 211 9.19 -14.23 3.46
N LEU A 212 8.54 -15.38 3.61
CA LEU A 212 7.77 -16.00 2.54
C LEU A 212 6.32 -15.52 2.58
N PRO A 213 5.65 -15.46 1.42
CA PRO A 213 4.28 -14.95 1.36
C PRO A 213 3.30 -15.85 2.10
N ALA A 214 2.32 -15.22 2.76
CA ALA A 214 1.19 -15.89 3.37
C ALA A 214 0.12 -16.29 2.33
N LEU A 215 0.11 -15.60 1.19
CA LEU A 215 -0.74 -15.87 0.04
C LEU A 215 -0.01 -15.49 -1.24
N GLU A 216 -0.14 -16.33 -2.25
CA GLU A 216 0.42 -16.09 -3.58
C GLU A 216 -0.45 -16.72 -4.67
N TYR A 217 -0.40 -16.18 -5.88
CA TYR A 217 -1.04 -16.77 -7.06
C TYR A 217 -0.29 -16.40 -8.34
N ASP A 218 -0.41 -17.25 -9.36
CA ASP A 218 0.29 -17.05 -10.63
C ASP A 218 -0.44 -16.07 -11.56
N HIS A 219 0.26 -15.62 -12.61
CA HIS A 219 -0.28 -14.67 -13.58
C HIS A 219 -1.38 -15.25 -14.51
N GLY A 220 -1.79 -16.51 -14.31
CA GLY A 220 -3.01 -17.08 -14.87
C GLY A 220 -4.27 -16.64 -14.13
N GLU A 221 -4.17 -16.21 -12.87
CA GLU A 221 -5.28 -15.76 -12.03
C GLU A 221 -5.39 -14.22 -11.90
N GLY A 222 -4.28 -13.50 -12.05
CA GLY A 222 -4.19 -12.03 -11.97
C GLY A 222 -2.91 -11.52 -12.63
N CYS A 223 -2.59 -10.23 -12.51
CA CYS A 223 -1.32 -9.70 -13.04
C CYS A 223 -0.79 -8.44 -12.33
N SER A 224 -1.45 -8.01 -11.26
CA SER A 224 -1.00 -6.93 -10.40
C SER A 224 -1.89 -6.90 -9.15
N ILE A 225 -1.41 -7.49 -8.06
CA ILE A 225 -2.15 -7.50 -6.81
C ILE A 225 -2.37 -6.07 -6.31
N THR A 226 -3.63 -5.74 -6.02
CA THR A 226 -3.96 -4.44 -5.42
C THR A 226 -3.81 -4.47 -3.90
N GLY A 227 -3.88 -5.66 -3.29
CA GLY A 227 -4.04 -5.83 -1.86
C GLY A 227 -5.44 -5.44 -1.39
N GLY A 228 -5.56 -5.09 -0.12
CA GLY A 228 -6.81 -4.59 0.45
C GLY A 228 -6.78 -4.44 1.96
N VAL A 229 -7.88 -4.78 2.64
CA VAL A 229 -8.11 -4.49 4.06
C VAL A 229 -8.79 -5.63 4.79
N VAL A 230 -8.56 -5.73 6.10
CA VAL A 230 -9.33 -6.65 6.96
C VAL A 230 -10.71 -6.04 7.25
N TYR A 231 -11.77 -6.82 6.99
CA TYR A 231 -13.14 -6.39 7.25
C TYR A 231 -13.45 -6.41 8.75
N ARG A 232 -13.76 -5.23 9.28
CA ARG A 232 -14.11 -4.99 10.69
C ARG A 232 -15.51 -4.38 10.86
N GLY A 233 -16.28 -4.35 9.77
CA GLY A 233 -17.67 -3.90 9.76
C GLY A 233 -18.61 -4.90 10.42
N SER A 234 -19.87 -4.52 10.52
CA SER A 234 -20.93 -5.34 11.14
C SER A 234 -22.07 -5.68 10.19
N ALA A 235 -22.13 -5.04 9.01
CA ALA A 235 -23.16 -5.30 8.02
C ALA A 235 -23.06 -6.71 7.38
N ILE A 236 -21.87 -7.31 7.38
CA ILE A 236 -21.60 -8.64 6.82
C ILE A 236 -20.86 -9.51 7.85
N PRO A 237 -21.57 -10.10 8.83
CA PRO A 237 -20.94 -10.86 9.92
C PRO A 237 -20.00 -11.98 9.46
N ASP A 238 -20.31 -12.63 8.34
CA ASP A 238 -19.53 -13.75 7.79
C ASP A 238 -18.15 -13.34 7.24
N LEU A 239 -17.86 -12.03 7.12
CA LEU A 239 -16.57 -11.51 6.67
C LEU A 239 -15.72 -10.93 7.81
N VAL A 240 -16.23 -10.90 9.05
CA VAL A 240 -15.49 -10.27 10.16
C VAL A 240 -14.15 -10.98 10.39
N GLY A 241 -13.07 -10.22 10.26
CA GLY A 241 -11.70 -10.74 10.37
C GLY A 241 -11.17 -11.38 9.09
N SER A 242 -11.89 -11.34 7.97
CA SER A 242 -11.33 -11.73 6.68
C SER A 242 -10.53 -10.58 6.06
N TYR A 243 -9.34 -10.89 5.56
CA TYR A 243 -8.59 -10.01 4.66
C TYR A 243 -9.27 -10.03 3.28
N LEU A 244 -9.79 -8.87 2.87
CA LEU A 244 -10.38 -8.66 1.56
C LEU A 244 -9.35 -8.06 0.63
N TYR A 245 -9.21 -8.62 -0.57
CA TYR A 245 -8.21 -8.18 -1.53
C TYR A 245 -8.68 -8.38 -2.98
N SER A 246 -7.96 -7.76 -3.90
CA SER A 246 -8.22 -7.80 -5.34
C SER A 246 -6.92 -7.80 -6.14
N ASP A 247 -7.07 -8.12 -7.41
CA ASP A 247 -6.08 -7.87 -8.46
C ASP A 247 -6.58 -6.79 -9.43
N TYR A 248 -5.67 -5.92 -9.89
CA TYR A 248 -5.96 -4.79 -10.78
C TYR A 248 -6.40 -5.27 -12.18
N CYS A 249 -5.85 -6.37 -12.67
CA CYS A 249 -6.11 -6.90 -14.00
C CYS A 249 -7.39 -7.74 -14.05
N ALA A 250 -7.63 -8.53 -13.01
CA ALA A 250 -8.72 -9.51 -12.97
C ALA A 250 -10.03 -8.96 -12.38
N GLY A 251 -9.96 -8.02 -11.42
CA GLY A 251 -11.15 -7.35 -10.88
C GLY A 251 -12.11 -8.27 -10.10
N TRP A 252 -11.60 -9.40 -9.60
CA TRP A 252 -12.27 -10.21 -8.59
C TRP A 252 -12.04 -9.64 -7.19
N ILE A 253 -12.97 -9.89 -6.27
CA ILE A 253 -12.81 -9.64 -4.84
C ILE A 253 -12.77 -10.99 -4.14
N ARG A 254 -11.67 -11.26 -3.46
CA ARG A 254 -11.47 -12.45 -2.63
C ARG A 254 -11.47 -12.09 -1.15
N ALA A 255 -11.72 -13.09 -0.33
CA ALA A 255 -11.64 -13.01 1.11
C ALA A 255 -10.89 -14.24 1.63
N ALA A 256 -9.91 -14.01 2.50
CA ALA A 256 -9.25 -15.06 3.25
C ALA A 256 -9.37 -14.74 4.75
N GLN A 257 -9.76 -15.71 5.56
CA GLN A 257 -9.83 -15.58 7.01
C GLN A 257 -8.42 -15.38 7.58
N LEU A 258 -8.21 -14.24 8.25
CA LEU A 258 -6.95 -13.92 8.92
C LEU A 258 -6.90 -14.56 10.31
N GLY A 259 -5.86 -15.37 10.52
CA GLY A 259 -5.47 -15.90 11.82
C GLY A 259 -4.60 -14.92 12.62
N PRO A 260 -4.55 -15.06 13.95
CA PRO A 260 -3.78 -14.18 14.83
C PRO A 260 -2.26 -14.28 14.64
N ASP A 261 -1.78 -15.33 13.98
CA ASP A 261 -0.38 -15.58 13.62
C ASP A 261 -0.05 -15.15 12.18
N GLY A 262 -0.98 -14.47 11.50
CA GLY A 262 -0.82 -14.05 10.12
C GLY A 262 -1.14 -15.13 9.08
N THR A 263 -1.56 -16.33 9.49
CA THR A 263 -2.01 -17.36 8.54
C THR A 263 -3.31 -16.95 7.85
N LEU A 264 -3.41 -17.26 6.55
CA LEU A 264 -4.63 -17.07 5.77
C LEU A 264 -5.28 -18.43 5.48
N THR A 265 -6.59 -18.52 5.71
CA THR A 265 -7.39 -19.74 5.49
C THR A 265 -8.71 -19.38 4.82
N ASP A 266 -9.44 -20.38 4.29
CA ASP A 266 -10.72 -20.15 3.59
C ASP A 266 -10.62 -19.09 2.47
N ASP A 267 -9.50 -19.06 1.74
CA ASP A 267 -9.39 -18.16 0.58
C ASP A 267 -10.42 -18.52 -0.48
N ARG A 268 -11.27 -17.56 -0.82
CA ARG A 268 -12.36 -17.73 -1.78
C ARG A 268 -12.74 -16.44 -2.46
N GLU A 269 -13.12 -16.56 -3.72
CA GLU A 269 -13.76 -15.48 -4.45
C GLU A 269 -15.17 -15.19 -3.89
N LEU A 270 -15.43 -13.93 -3.59
CA LEU A 270 -16.76 -13.44 -3.21
C LEU A 270 -17.59 -13.10 -4.45
N PHE A 271 -16.99 -12.36 -5.38
CA PHE A 271 -17.57 -11.96 -6.66
C PHE A 271 -16.48 -11.39 -7.58
N ALA A 272 -16.80 -11.26 -8.87
CA ALA A 272 -15.92 -10.66 -9.86
C ALA A 272 -16.64 -9.60 -10.72
N GLY A 273 -15.86 -8.90 -11.54
CA GLY A 273 -16.34 -7.90 -12.48
C GLY A 273 -16.45 -6.48 -11.89
N VAL A 274 -15.66 -6.16 -10.86
CA VAL A 274 -15.58 -4.80 -10.30
C VAL A 274 -14.90 -3.82 -11.26
N GLY A 275 -14.07 -4.34 -12.16
CA GLY A 275 -13.22 -3.55 -13.04
C GLY A 275 -11.77 -3.56 -12.55
N ARG A 276 -11.01 -2.52 -12.87
CA ARG A 276 -9.62 -2.42 -12.44
C ARG A 276 -9.53 -1.84 -11.05
N VAL A 277 -9.58 -2.68 -10.03
CA VAL A 277 -9.56 -2.23 -8.63
C VAL A 277 -8.24 -1.55 -8.34
N THR A 278 -8.27 -0.36 -7.74
CA THR A 278 -7.08 0.44 -7.44
C THR A 278 -6.79 0.53 -5.95
N SER A 279 -7.82 0.41 -5.11
CA SER A 279 -7.70 0.63 -3.68
C SER A 279 -8.91 0.09 -2.92
N PHE A 280 -8.65 -0.24 -1.65
CA PHE A 280 -9.66 -0.45 -0.62
C PHE A 280 -9.55 0.65 0.45
N GLY A 281 -10.69 1.01 1.03
CA GLY A 281 -10.78 1.89 2.20
C GLY A 281 -11.78 1.35 3.21
N ARG A 282 -11.65 1.80 4.46
CA ARG A 282 -12.60 1.51 5.55
C ARG A 282 -13.25 2.81 5.98
N ASP A 283 -14.57 2.81 6.15
CA ASP A 283 -15.23 3.92 6.82
C ASP A 283 -15.13 3.80 8.36
N ALA A 284 -15.65 4.80 9.08
CA ALA A 284 -15.57 4.84 10.54
C ALA A 284 -16.32 3.69 11.25
N MET A 285 -17.16 2.93 10.53
CA MET A 285 -17.87 1.76 11.05
C MET A 285 -17.17 0.45 10.67
N GLY A 286 -16.02 0.52 9.99
CA GLY A 286 -15.29 -0.65 9.51
C GLY A 286 -15.87 -1.25 8.22
N GLU A 287 -16.85 -0.60 7.61
CA GLU A 287 -17.41 -1.03 6.33
C GLU A 287 -16.47 -0.69 5.18
N VAL A 288 -16.40 -1.57 4.19
CA VAL A 288 -15.38 -1.51 3.15
C VAL A 288 -15.89 -0.80 1.89
N LEU A 289 -15.04 0.10 1.40
CA LEU A 289 -15.17 0.79 0.14
C LEU A 289 -14.09 0.30 -0.82
N ILE A 290 -14.42 0.23 -2.11
CA ILE A 290 -13.54 -0.24 -3.18
C ILE A 290 -13.55 0.81 -4.28
N THR A 291 -12.38 1.19 -4.79
CA THR A 291 -12.28 2.11 -5.93
C THR A 291 -11.79 1.38 -7.17
N ASP A 292 -12.29 1.76 -8.34
CA ASP A 292 -11.75 1.31 -9.62
C ASP A 292 -11.00 2.44 -10.35
N HIS A 293 -10.20 2.06 -11.35
CA HIS A 293 -9.44 2.98 -12.19
C HIS A 293 -10.33 3.82 -13.13
N ALA A 294 -11.60 3.43 -13.33
CA ALA A 294 -12.55 4.18 -14.15
C ALA A 294 -13.21 5.34 -13.38
N GLY A 295 -12.97 5.44 -12.06
CA GLY A 295 -13.48 6.50 -11.18
C GLY A 295 -14.71 6.10 -10.37
N SER A 296 -15.09 4.82 -10.36
CA SER A 296 -16.19 4.30 -9.54
C SER A 296 -15.73 4.07 -8.10
N VAL A 297 -16.63 4.34 -7.16
CA VAL A 297 -16.48 3.95 -5.75
C VAL A 297 -17.64 3.05 -5.37
N PHE A 298 -17.33 1.83 -4.94
CA PHE A 298 -18.29 0.82 -4.51
C PHE A 298 -18.27 0.70 -2.99
N ARG A 299 -19.43 0.39 -2.41
CA ARG A 299 -19.54 -0.04 -1.01
C ARG A 299 -19.86 -1.53 -0.99
N LEU A 300 -19.06 -2.30 -0.26
CA LEU A 300 -19.34 -3.71 -0.06
C LEU A 300 -20.61 -3.87 0.79
N GLY A 301 -21.51 -4.75 0.37
CA GLY A 301 -22.78 -5.00 1.06
C GLY A 301 -23.21 -6.45 0.97
N ALA A 302 -23.93 -6.92 1.98
CA ALA A 302 -24.57 -8.23 1.93
C ALA A 302 -25.65 -8.25 0.85
N ARG A 303 -25.76 -9.36 0.11
CA ARG A 303 -26.93 -9.58 -0.74
C ARG A 303 -28.16 -9.69 0.16
N THR A 304 -29.09 -8.76 0.01
CA THR A 304 -30.43 -8.94 0.54
C THR A 304 -31.19 -9.82 -0.45
N ASN A 305 -31.71 -10.96 0.02
CA ASN A 305 -32.65 -11.73 -0.79
C ASN A 305 -33.92 -10.89 -0.93
N SER A 306 -34.12 -10.30 -2.11
CA SER A 306 -35.39 -9.70 -2.55
C SER A 306 -36.09 -10.63 -3.52
#